data_AF-A0A1F7AVX3-F1
#
_entry.id   AF-A0A1F7AVX3-F1
#
_cell.length_a   1.000
_cell.length_b   1.000
_cell.length_c   1.000
_cell.angle_alpha   90.00
_cell.angle_beta   90.00
_cell.angle_gamma   90.00
#
_symmetry.space_group_name_H-M   'P 1'
#
loop_
_entity.id
_entity.type
_entity.pdbx_description
1 polymer ?
#
loop_
_entity_poly.entity_id
_entity_poly.type
_entity_poly.pdbx_seq_one_letter_code
_entity_poly.pdbx_strand_id
1 'polypeptide(L)' 'MSKNSKIIHQRSECIGCGMCASIAPQTWKINEEDGKADLIGAEKKGGLYITEIFDCDLETNKMVEDSCPMGVVKIES' A
#
# COMPACT_ATOMS: atom_id res chain seq x y z
N MET A 1 9.69 -18.41 -6.05
CA MET A 1 9.22 -17.44 -5.04
C MET A 1 7.77 -17.16 -5.39
N SER A 2 6.83 -17.72 -4.62
CA SER A 2 5.40 -17.64 -4.95
C SER A 2 4.85 -16.29 -4.46
N LYS A 3 4.11 -15.59 -5.33
CA LYS A 3 3.34 -14.41 -4.94
C LYS A 3 2.12 -14.90 -4.17
N ASN A 4 2.16 -14.75 -2.85
CA ASN A 4 1.17 -15.33 -1.95
C ASN A 4 0.35 -14.27 -1.22
N SER A 5 0.56 -12.98 -1.47
CA SER A 5 -0.18 -11.94 -0.77
C SER A 5 -0.48 -10.75 -1.67
N LYS A 6 -1.54 -10.03 -1.33
CA LYS A 6 -2.09 -8.90 -2.06
C LYS A 6 -2.23 -7.73 -1.11
N ILE A 7 -1.84 -6.56 -1.59
CA ILE A 7 -2.10 -5.30 -0.90
C ILE A 7 -3.34 -4.69 -1.53
N ILE A 8 -4.28 -4.28 -0.70
CA ILE A 8 -5.46 -3.53 -1.08
C ILE A 8 -5.35 -2.14 -0.47
N HIS A 9 -5.38 -1.12 -1.32
CA HIS A 9 -5.27 0.27 -0.92
C HIS A 9 -6.51 1.08 -1.32
N GLN A 10 -7.17 1.69 -0.33
CA GLN A 10 -8.26 2.65 -0.51
C GLN A 10 -7.73 4.08 -0.60
N ARG A 11 -7.25 4.48 -1.77
CA ARG A 11 -6.66 5.82 -1.99
C ARG A 11 -7.62 6.97 -1.70
N SER A 12 -8.94 6.77 -1.88
CA SER A 12 -9.95 7.82 -1.64
C SER A 12 -9.86 8.39 -0.23
N GLU A 13 -9.76 7.52 0.76
CA GLU A 13 -9.70 7.85 2.19
C GLU A 13 -8.27 8.16 2.68
N CYS A 14 -7.26 8.08 1.78
CA CYS A 14 -5.88 8.38 2.14
C CYS A 14 -5.71 9.88 2.43
N ILE A 15 -5.14 10.19 3.60
CA ILE A 15 -4.82 11.55 4.04
C ILE A 15 -3.37 11.97 3.77
N GLY A 16 -2.55 11.10 3.17
CA GLY A 16 -1.18 11.46 2.82
C GLY A 16 -0.17 11.46 3.97
N CYS A 17 -0.32 10.60 4.99
CA CYS A 17 0.57 10.61 6.16
C CYS A 17 2.05 10.28 5.88
N GLY A 18 2.39 9.72 4.72
CA GLY A 18 3.79 9.45 4.35
C GLY A 18 4.41 8.16 4.93
N MET A 19 3.84 7.57 5.99
CA MET A 19 4.49 6.43 6.67
C MET A 19 4.68 5.21 5.78
N CYS A 20 3.70 4.91 4.90
CA CYS A 20 3.80 3.84 3.92
C CYS A 20 5.05 3.94 3.03
N ALA A 21 5.32 5.13 2.48
CA ALA A 21 6.50 5.39 1.66
C ALA A 21 7.81 5.39 2.46
N SER A 22 7.77 5.68 3.77
CA SER A 22 8.95 5.59 4.63
C SER A 22 9.30 4.15 5.00
N ILE A 23 8.30 3.29 5.24
CA ILE A 23 8.48 1.91 5.67
C ILE A 23 8.77 1.00 4.46
N ALA A 24 8.01 1.18 3.37
CA ALA A 24 8.12 0.39 2.15
C ALA A 24 8.24 1.29 0.90
N PRO A 25 9.36 2.01 0.72
CA PRO A 25 9.56 2.91 -0.44
C PRO A 25 9.58 2.18 -1.79
N GLN A 26 9.79 0.87 -1.80
CA GLN A 26 9.77 0.04 -3.01
C GLN A 26 8.33 -0.25 -3.48
N THR A 27 7.36 -0.24 -2.56
CA THR A 27 5.96 -0.59 -2.83
C THR A 27 5.07 0.65 -2.83
N TRP A 28 5.44 1.70 -2.09
CA TRP A 28 4.65 2.90 -1.89
C TRP A 28 5.44 4.14 -2.29
N LYS A 29 4.74 5.09 -2.90
CA LYS A 29 5.23 6.45 -3.13
C LYS A 29 4.18 7.46 -2.68
N ILE A 30 4.61 8.63 -2.26
CA ILE A 30 3.68 9.75 -2.07
C ILE A 30 3.60 10.51 -3.39
N ASN A 31 2.37 10.78 -3.82
CA ASN A 31 2.09 11.60 -4.97
C ASN A 31 2.28 13.07 -4.58
N GLU A 32 3.16 13.78 -5.28
CA GLU A 32 3.43 15.19 -4.99
C GLU A 32 2.31 16.13 -5.45
N GLU A 33 1.46 15.70 -6.39
CA GLU A 33 0.35 16.53 -6.90
C GLU A 33 -0.83 16.59 -5.94
N ASP A 34 -1.18 15.46 -5.31
CA ASP A 34 -2.33 15.37 -4.39
C ASP A 34 -1.97 15.04 -2.94
N GLY A 35 -0.70 14.77 -2.67
CA GLY A 35 -0.19 14.44 -1.34
C GLY A 35 -0.56 13.04 -0.85
N LYS A 36 -1.25 12.20 -1.63
CA LYS A 36 -1.71 10.87 -1.19
C LYS A 36 -0.71 9.77 -1.48
N ALA A 37 -0.86 8.65 -0.79
CA ALA A 37 -0.10 7.45 -1.09
C ALA A 37 -0.58 6.81 -2.39
N ASP A 38 0.37 6.43 -3.23
CA ASP A 38 0.18 5.64 -4.43
C ASP A 38 0.92 4.31 -4.29
N LEU A 39 0.19 3.23 -4.61
CA LEU A 39 0.71 1.87 -4.61
C LEU A 39 1.36 1.59 -5.97
N ILE A 40 2.68 1.32 -5.96
CA ILE A 40 3.48 1.19 -7.18
C ILE A 40 3.09 -0.09 -7.92
N GLY A 41 2.76 0.03 -9.20
CA GLY A 41 2.38 -1.11 -10.05
C GLY A 41 1.01 -1.71 -9.72
N ALA A 42 0.18 -1.02 -8.94
CA ALA A 42 -1.15 -1.52 -8.59
C ALA A 42 -2.17 -1.37 -9.72
N GLU A 43 -3.08 -2.33 -9.80
CA GLU A 43 -4.25 -2.26 -10.68
C GLU A 43 -5.42 -1.60 -9.94
N LYS A 44 -6.08 -0.65 -10.59
CA LYS A 44 -7.26 0.01 -10.04
C LYS A 44 -8.52 -0.81 -10.37
N LYS A 45 -9.18 -1.33 -9.35
CA LYS A 45 -10.42 -2.13 -9.48
C LYS A 45 -11.50 -1.57 -8.56
N GLY A 46 -12.55 -0.98 -9.14
CA GLY A 46 -13.70 -0.48 -8.37
C GLY A 46 -13.36 0.61 -7.35
N GLY A 47 -12.32 1.41 -7.60
CA GLY A 47 -11.86 2.47 -6.66
C GLY A 47 -10.79 2.01 -5.66
N LEU A 48 -10.51 0.71 -5.61
CA LEU A 48 -9.41 0.13 -4.84
C LEU A 48 -8.17 -0.04 -5.71
N TYR A 49 -6.99 0.09 -5.13
CA TYR A 49 -5.71 -0.17 -5.77
C TYR A 49 -5.16 -1.48 -5.23
N ILE A 50 -4.94 -2.46 -6.10
CA ILE A 50 -4.57 -3.82 -5.69
C ILE A 50 -3.25 -4.21 -6.37
N THR A 51 -2.28 -4.71 -5.60
CA THR A 51 -1.05 -5.30 -6.16
C THR A 51 -0.70 -6.60 -5.46
N GLU A 52 -0.01 -7.49 -6.17
CA GLU A 52 0.49 -8.74 -5.62
C GLU A 52 1.93 -8.57 -5.17
N ILE A 53 2.23 -9.00 -3.95
CA ILE A 53 3.56 -8.92 -3.35
C ILE A 53 4.15 -10.30 -3.08
N PHE A 54 5.47 -10.33 -2.95
CA PHE A 54 6.21 -11.50 -2.52
C PHE A 54 6.26 -11.57 -0.99
N ASP A 55 6.54 -12.77 -0.48
CA ASP A 55 6.67 -13.02 0.97
C ASP A 55 7.75 -12.14 1.63
N CYS A 56 8.81 -11.78 0.90
CA CYS A 56 9.85 -10.87 1.38
C CYS A 56 9.34 -9.44 1.66
N ASP A 57 8.29 -9.01 0.96
CA ASP A 57 7.68 -7.69 1.15
C ASP A 57 6.52 -7.74 2.15
N LEU A 58 6.07 -8.94 2.55
CA LEU A 58 4.90 -9.13 3.40
C LEU A 58 5.08 -8.49 4.77
N GLU A 59 6.24 -8.71 5.41
CA GLU A 59 6.50 -8.21 6.76
C GLU A 59 6.53 -6.67 6.79
N THR A 60 7.22 -6.07 5.81
CA THR A 60 7.29 -4.61 5.66
C THR A 60 5.90 -4.01 5.39
N ASN A 61 5.10 -4.63 4.52
CA ASN A 61 3.77 -4.13 4.20
C ASN A 61 2.74 -4.37 5.32
N LYS A 62 2.92 -5.38 6.17
CA LYS A 62 2.16 -5.54 7.41
C LYS A 62 2.46 -4.41 8.40
N MET A 63 3.73 -3.98 8.52
CA MET A 63 4.06 -2.80 9.33
C MET A 63 3.40 -1.54 8.78
N VAL A 64 3.28 -1.40 7.45
CA VAL A 64 2.54 -0.28 6.84
C VAL A 64 1.05 -0.31 7.19
N GLU A 65 0.42 -1.48 7.13
CA GLU A 65 -0.98 -1.68 7.51
C GLU A 65 -1.24 -1.23 8.95
N ASP A 66 -0.42 -1.69 9.91
CA ASP A 66 -0.54 -1.33 11.33
C ASP A 66 -0.23 0.16 11.59
N SER A 67 0.74 0.71 10.87
CA SER A 67 1.11 2.12 10.99
C SER A 67 0.06 3.07 10.40
N CYS A 68 -0.84 2.60 9.53
CA CYS A 68 -1.76 3.48 8.82
C CYS A 68 -2.84 4.05 9.75
N PRO A 69 -2.88 5.37 10.03
CA PRO A 69 -3.83 5.93 10.99
C PRO A 69 -5.29 5.85 10.51
N MET A 70 -5.50 5.76 9.19
CA MET A 70 -6.82 5.67 8.58
C MET A 70 -7.21 4.23 8.23
N GLY A 71 -6.32 3.25 8.40
CA GLY A 71 -6.59 1.85 8.04
C GLY A 71 -6.94 1.62 6.57
N VAL A 72 -6.41 2.46 5.66
CA VAL A 72 -6.72 2.41 4.21
C VAL A 72 -5.85 1.41 3.42
N VAL A 73 -4.95 0.73 4.11
CA VAL A 73 -4.08 -0.32 3.57
C VAL A 73 -4.50 -1.62 4.22
N LYS A 74 -4.73 -2.67 3.43
CA LYS A 74 -5.02 -4.01 3.91
C LYS A 74 -4.15 -5.03 3.21
N ILE A 75 -3.67 -6.02 3.96
CA ILE A 75 -2.94 -7.15 3.43
C ILE A 75 -3.84 -8.38 3.41
N GLU A 76 -4.09 -8.95 2.24
CA GLU A 76 -4.72 -10.27 2.09
C GLU A 76 -3.67 -11.30 1.69
N SER A 77 -3.68 -12.47 2.35
CA SER A 77 -2.84 -13.62 2.05
C SER A 77 -3.67 -14.79 1.54
#